data_AF-A0A7V4XGJ1-F1
#
_entry.id   AF-A0A7V4XGJ1-F1
#
_cell.length_a   1.000
_cell.length_b   1.000
_cell.length_c   1.000
_cell.angle_alpha   90.00
_cell.angle_beta   90.00
_cell.angle_gamma   90.00
#
_symmetry.space_group_name_H-M   'P 1'
#
loop_
_entity.id
_entity.type
_entity.pdbx_description
1 polymer ?
#
loop_
_entity_poly.entity_id
_entity_poly.type
_entity_poly.pdbx_seq_one_letter_code
_entity_poly.pdbx_strand_id
1 'polypeptide(L)'
;MPEDVKEAVISSVAKLIKCGTQESGFAQFRCPECGNIRIIAFKCKSRLCPDCGRARAAEAAANAQGRLLNVRHRHLTFTVPSELRPLMRENRSLLSIVAKAAACATIKAIGSRCRAHAPLPGVMATVHTFGRDLSFHIHVHVLCTQGGLRTDNVWQPVTLFPATQYRRLWQYYLLKYLRKALKADRRARWIIGRLYNKYPNGFVVNVMSQYS
;
A
#
# COMPACT_ATOMS: atom_id res chain seq x y z
N MET A 1 -14.92 -16.58 8.42
CA MET A 1 -13.55 -16.24 7.97
C MET A 1 -13.07 -17.42 7.14
N PRO A 2 -12.46 -17.22 5.97
CA PRO A 2 -11.92 -18.33 5.17
C PRO A 2 -10.95 -19.19 6.02
N GLU A 3 -10.96 -20.51 5.83
CA GLU A 3 -10.19 -21.44 6.69
C GLU A 3 -8.67 -21.27 6.51
N ASP A 4 -8.22 -21.01 5.29
CA ASP A 4 -6.83 -20.68 4.95
C ASP A 4 -6.31 -19.46 5.74
N VAL A 5 -7.17 -18.45 5.94
CA VAL A 5 -6.84 -17.27 6.74
C VAL A 5 -6.69 -17.64 8.21
N LYS A 6 -7.54 -18.53 8.73
CA LYS A 6 -7.51 -18.98 10.12
C LYS A 6 -6.22 -19.75 10.42
N GLU A 7 -5.86 -20.70 9.57
CA GLU A 7 -4.61 -21.47 9.70
C GLU A 7 -3.38 -20.57 9.63
N ALA A 8 -3.36 -19.62 8.69
CA ALA A 8 -2.26 -18.67 8.56
C ALA A 8 -2.09 -17.79 9.82
N VAL A 9 -3.19 -17.40 10.47
CA VAL A 9 -3.15 -16.65 11.74
C VAL A 9 -2.58 -17.51 12.86
N ILE A 10 -3.09 -18.74 13.06
CA ILE A 10 -2.62 -19.64 14.11
C ILE A 10 -1.11 -19.92 13.95
N SER A 11 -0.66 -20.27 12.75
CA SER A 11 0.75 -20.48 12.44
C SER A 11 1.61 -19.24 12.73
N SER A 12 1.10 -18.05 12.39
CA SER A 12 1.81 -16.78 12.61
C SER A 12 1.94 -16.41 14.09
N VAL A 13 0.92 -16.72 14.90
CA VAL A 13 0.92 -16.50 16.35
C VAL A 13 1.84 -17.49 17.05
N ALA A 14 1.80 -18.76 16.70
CA ALA A 14 2.71 -19.78 17.26
C ALA A 14 4.19 -19.40 17.03
N LYS A 15 4.52 -18.91 15.82
CA LYS A 15 5.85 -18.37 15.49
C LYS A 15 6.21 -17.10 16.27
N LEU A 16 5.25 -16.24 16.53
CA LEU A 16 5.46 -15.00 17.28
C LEU A 16 5.88 -15.29 18.73
N ILE A 17 5.19 -16.21 19.40
CA ILE A 17 5.45 -16.54 20.81
C ILE A 17 6.91 -17.01 21.01
N LYS A 18 7.46 -17.73 20.04
CA LYS A 18 8.83 -18.27 20.08
C LYS A 18 9.89 -17.33 19.50
N CYS A 19 9.51 -16.12 19.07
CA CYS A 19 10.40 -15.26 18.31
C CYS A 19 11.57 -14.77 19.16
N GLY A 20 12.81 -15.02 18.70
CA GLY A 20 14.01 -14.60 19.41
C GLY A 20 14.32 -15.43 20.65
N THR A 21 13.64 -16.58 20.84
CA THR A 21 14.04 -17.61 21.80
C THR A 21 14.81 -18.71 21.08
N GLN A 22 15.57 -19.51 21.82
CA GLN A 22 16.33 -20.64 21.25
C GLN A 22 15.43 -21.71 20.61
N GLU A 23 14.13 -21.74 20.94
CA GLU A 23 13.15 -22.62 20.28
C GLU A 23 12.97 -22.32 18.78
N SER A 24 13.30 -21.10 18.35
CA SER A 24 13.33 -20.73 16.92
C SER A 24 14.64 -21.13 16.22
N GLY A 25 15.52 -21.85 16.91
CA GLY A 25 16.92 -22.07 16.52
C GLY A 25 17.81 -20.90 16.91
N PHE A 26 19.13 -21.13 16.90
CA PHE A 26 20.11 -20.11 17.26
C PHE A 26 21.46 -20.36 16.58
N ALA A 27 22.27 -19.31 16.50
CA ALA A 27 23.70 -19.39 16.20
C ALA A 27 24.49 -19.14 17.48
N GLN A 28 25.52 -19.95 17.73
CA GLN A 28 26.42 -19.80 18.86
C GLN A 28 27.79 -19.38 18.37
N PHE A 29 28.31 -18.31 18.94
CA PHE A 29 29.62 -17.75 18.64
C PHE A 29 30.50 -17.88 19.88
N ARG A 30 31.71 -18.40 19.72
CA ARG A 30 32.71 -18.48 20.78
C ARG A 30 33.88 -17.58 20.38
N CYS A 31 34.28 -16.68 21.28
CA CYS A 31 35.50 -15.91 21.11
C CYS A 31 36.72 -16.84 21.25
N PRO A 32 37.65 -16.89 20.29
CA PRO A 32 38.83 -17.76 20.39
C PRO A 32 39.83 -17.27 21.45
N GLU A 33 39.84 -15.98 21.79
CA GLU A 33 40.80 -15.38 22.72
C GLU A 33 40.37 -15.53 24.18
N CYS A 34 39.12 -15.18 24.52
CA CYS A 34 38.64 -15.19 25.90
C CYS A 34 37.63 -16.31 26.20
N GLY A 35 37.29 -17.15 25.21
CA GLY A 35 36.36 -18.27 25.37
C GLY A 35 34.89 -17.88 25.56
N ASN A 36 34.57 -16.58 25.66
CA ASN A 36 33.21 -16.11 25.91
C ASN A 36 32.24 -16.56 24.80
N ILE A 37 31.05 -16.97 25.20
CA ILE A 37 30.03 -17.53 24.31
C ILE A 37 28.87 -16.54 24.18
N ARG A 38 28.53 -16.18 22.94
CA ARG A 38 27.29 -15.47 22.62
C ARG A 38 26.34 -16.38 21.84
N ILE A 39 25.09 -16.43 22.29
CA ILE A 39 24.01 -17.12 21.59
C ILE A 39 23.10 -16.07 20.97
N ILE A 40 22.84 -16.19 19.67
CA ILE A 40 21.94 -15.33 18.91
C ILE A 40 20.78 -16.19 18.41
N ALA A 41 19.63 -16.07 19.07
CA ALA A 41 18.41 -16.74 18.66
C ALA A 41 17.83 -16.16 17.37
N PHE A 42 17.30 -17.02 16.51
CA PHE A 42 16.72 -16.62 15.24
C PHE A 42 15.36 -15.93 15.42
N LYS A 43 15.10 -14.96 14.55
CA LYS A 43 13.81 -14.25 14.49
C LYS A 43 12.81 -15.06 13.67
N CYS A 44 11.55 -15.05 14.07
CA CYS A 44 10.52 -15.94 13.49
C CYS A 44 10.06 -15.56 12.08
N LYS A 45 10.38 -14.34 11.63
CA LYS A 45 10.00 -13.75 10.33
C LYS A 45 8.48 -13.75 10.06
N SER A 46 7.67 -13.93 11.11
CA SER A 46 6.21 -13.90 11.05
C SER A 46 5.72 -12.50 10.71
N ARG A 47 4.67 -12.39 9.89
CA ARG A 47 4.08 -11.10 9.48
C ARG A 47 3.37 -10.37 10.62
N LEU A 48 2.99 -11.10 11.68
CA LEU A 48 2.35 -10.53 12.88
C LEU A 48 3.37 -10.13 13.95
N CYS A 49 4.65 -10.48 13.79
CA CYS A 49 5.67 -10.17 14.77
C CYS A 49 6.10 -8.70 14.67
N PRO A 50 5.95 -7.87 15.72
CA PRO A 50 6.33 -6.46 15.68
C PRO A 50 7.83 -6.25 15.43
N ASP A 51 8.69 -7.08 16.05
CA ASP A 51 10.14 -7.05 15.84
C ASP A 51 10.52 -7.33 14.39
N CYS A 52 10.03 -8.45 13.85
CA CYS A 52 10.32 -8.85 12.47
C CYS A 52 9.68 -7.88 11.47
N GLY A 53 8.48 -7.38 11.78
CA GLY A 53 7.76 -6.40 10.99
C GLY A 53 8.52 -5.08 10.91
N ARG A 54 9.10 -4.61 12.02
CA ARG A 54 9.95 -3.41 12.06
C ARG A 54 11.19 -3.58 11.18
N ALA A 55 11.91 -4.70 11.32
CA ALA A 55 13.09 -4.97 10.51
C ALA A 55 12.76 -4.99 9.01
N ARG A 56 11.67 -5.67 8.64
CA ARG A 56 11.20 -5.73 7.25
C ARG A 56 10.74 -4.37 6.71
N ALA A 57 10.09 -3.56 7.55
CA ALA A 57 9.68 -2.21 7.19
C ALA A 57 10.91 -1.31 6.94
N ALA A 58 11.94 -1.42 7.78
CA ALA A 58 13.21 -0.69 7.59
C ALA A 58 13.92 -1.10 6.29
N GLU A 59 14.00 -2.41 6.02
CA GLU A 59 14.55 -2.93 4.76
C GLU A 59 13.76 -2.44 3.54
N ALA A 60 12.43 -2.47 3.61
CA ALA A 60 11.57 -1.95 2.54
C ALA A 60 11.75 -0.43 2.35
N ALA A 61 11.94 0.33 3.42
CA ALA A 61 12.21 1.77 3.36
C ALA A 61 13.57 2.07 2.70
N ALA A 62 14.64 1.34 3.06
CA ALA A 62 15.95 1.49 2.44
C ALA A 62 15.90 1.16 0.93
N ASN A 63 15.23 0.06 0.56
CA ASN A 63 15.01 -0.30 -0.84
C ASN A 63 14.19 0.74 -1.62
N ALA A 64 13.20 1.35 -0.96
CA ALA A 64 12.41 2.43 -1.55
C ALA A 64 13.25 3.69 -1.77
N GLN A 65 14.06 4.07 -0.78
CA GLN A 65 14.93 5.26 -0.83
C GLN A 65 15.91 5.21 -2.01
N GLY A 66 16.50 4.05 -2.29
CA GLY A 66 17.39 3.87 -3.45
C GLY A 66 16.70 4.03 -4.82
N ARG A 67 15.36 4.12 -4.87
CA ARG A 67 14.56 4.31 -6.09
C ARG A 67 13.93 5.69 -6.19
N LEU A 68 14.08 6.54 -5.17
CA LEU A 68 13.51 7.88 -5.18
C LEU A 68 14.35 8.82 -6.04
N LEU A 69 13.67 9.63 -6.85
CA LEU A 69 14.31 10.70 -7.60
C LEU A 69 14.64 11.86 -6.65
N ASN A 70 15.72 12.60 -6.87
CA ASN A 70 16.05 13.77 -6.05
C ASN A 70 15.15 14.98 -6.39
N VAL A 71 13.87 14.89 -6.06
CA VAL A 71 12.82 15.89 -6.33
C VAL A 71 11.86 15.97 -5.15
N ARG A 72 10.99 16.99 -5.13
CA ARG A 72 9.92 17.07 -4.13
C ARG A 72 8.92 15.96 -4.35
N HIS A 73 8.52 15.30 -3.26
CA HIS A 73 7.49 14.28 -3.26
C HIS A 73 6.23 14.75 -2.53
N ARG A 74 5.14 14.01 -2.71
CA ARG A 74 3.91 14.18 -1.98
C ARG A 74 3.34 12.83 -1.59
N HIS A 75 2.80 12.78 -0.39
CA HIS A 75 2.12 11.61 0.12
C HIS A 75 0.61 11.81 0.08
N LEU A 76 -0.07 10.85 -0.52
CA LEU A 76 -1.50 10.81 -0.68
C LEU A 76 -2.05 9.54 -0.03
N THR A 77 -3.24 9.63 0.57
CA THR A 77 -3.91 8.46 1.13
C THR A 77 -5.27 8.26 0.47
N PHE A 78 -5.46 7.11 -0.18
CA PHE A 78 -6.70 6.73 -0.86
C PHE A 78 -7.48 5.73 -0.01
N THR A 79 -8.69 6.09 0.43
CA THR A 79 -9.50 5.20 1.28
C THR A 79 -10.44 4.37 0.42
N VAL A 80 -10.49 3.06 0.67
CA VAL A 80 -11.48 2.17 0.04
C VAL A 80 -12.83 2.32 0.77
N PRO A 81 -13.95 2.57 0.07
CA PRO A 81 -15.29 2.58 0.63
C PRO A 81 -15.62 1.28 1.38
N SER A 82 -16.35 1.38 2.49
CA SER A 82 -16.62 0.24 3.37
C SER A 82 -17.34 -0.91 2.67
N GLU A 83 -18.19 -0.62 1.67
CA GLU A 83 -18.96 -1.59 0.90
C GLU A 83 -18.08 -2.50 0.02
N LEU A 84 -16.90 -2.03 -0.37
CA LEU A 84 -15.97 -2.79 -1.21
C LEU A 84 -15.00 -3.64 -0.36
N ARG A 85 -14.85 -3.34 0.94
CA ARG A 85 -13.91 -4.03 1.82
C ARG A 85 -14.25 -5.52 2.01
N PRO A 86 -15.53 -5.95 2.16
CA PRO A 86 -15.87 -7.36 2.24
C PRO A 86 -15.35 -8.17 1.04
N LEU A 87 -15.50 -7.65 -0.17
CA LEU A 87 -15.00 -8.30 -1.40
C LEU A 87 -13.49 -8.53 -1.33
N MET A 88 -12.74 -7.57 -0.79
CA MET A 88 -11.28 -7.65 -0.63
C MET A 88 -10.84 -8.46 0.60
N ARG A 89 -11.75 -8.67 1.56
CA ARG A 89 -11.53 -9.59 2.67
C ARG A 89 -11.65 -11.03 2.18
N GLU A 90 -12.68 -11.31 1.38
CA GLU A 90 -12.97 -12.60 0.77
C GLU A 90 -11.93 -12.95 -0.31
N ASN A 91 -11.49 -11.97 -1.11
CA ASN A 91 -10.50 -12.16 -2.17
C ASN A 91 -9.33 -11.18 -2.04
N ARG A 92 -8.22 -11.65 -1.45
CA ARG A 92 -7.01 -10.83 -1.21
C ARG A 92 -6.26 -10.46 -2.49
N SER A 93 -6.47 -11.17 -3.61
CA SER A 93 -5.86 -10.81 -4.90
C SER A 93 -6.27 -9.42 -5.38
N LEU A 94 -7.45 -8.95 -4.95
CA LEU A 94 -7.98 -7.63 -5.27
C LEU A 94 -7.13 -6.48 -4.71
N LEU A 95 -6.32 -6.71 -3.67
CA LEU A 95 -5.47 -5.65 -3.10
C LEU A 95 -4.48 -5.09 -4.12
N SER A 96 -3.95 -5.94 -5.02
CA SER A 96 -3.09 -5.49 -6.12
C SER A 96 -3.81 -4.52 -7.06
N ILE A 97 -5.10 -4.75 -7.31
CA ILE A 97 -5.95 -3.89 -8.13
C ILE A 97 -6.20 -2.55 -7.44
N VAL A 98 -6.39 -2.55 -6.12
CA VAL A 98 -6.55 -1.34 -5.32
C VAL A 98 -5.31 -0.45 -5.42
N ALA A 99 -4.10 -1.03 -5.26
CA ALA A 99 -2.84 -0.31 -5.45
C ALA A 99 -2.72 0.29 -6.86
N LYS A 100 -3.01 -0.53 -7.87
CA LYS A 100 -2.96 -0.11 -9.29
C LYS A 100 -3.94 1.01 -9.58
N ALA A 101 -5.16 0.96 -9.05
CA ALA A 101 -6.15 2.00 -9.22
C ALA A 101 -5.69 3.35 -8.63
N ALA A 102 -5.08 3.34 -7.44
CA ALA A 102 -4.56 4.54 -6.80
C ALA A 102 -3.37 5.13 -7.59
N ALA A 103 -2.49 4.27 -8.10
CA ALA A 103 -1.39 4.69 -8.98
C ALA A 103 -1.92 5.32 -10.28
N CYS A 104 -2.86 4.67 -10.97
CA CYS A 104 -3.47 5.22 -12.19
C CYS A 104 -4.20 6.54 -11.95
N ALA A 105 -4.93 6.68 -10.83
CA ALA A 105 -5.57 7.92 -10.46
C ALA A 105 -4.55 9.05 -10.27
N THR A 106 -3.43 8.76 -9.62
CA THR A 106 -2.34 9.73 -9.38
C THR A 106 -1.66 10.13 -10.68
N ILE A 107 -1.27 9.16 -11.52
CA ILE A 107 -0.66 9.42 -12.84
C ILE A 107 -1.58 10.30 -13.69
N LYS A 108 -2.88 9.98 -13.74
CA LYS A 108 -3.84 10.75 -14.53
C LYS A 108 -4.08 12.15 -13.96
N ALA A 109 -4.10 12.31 -12.63
CA ALA A 109 -4.31 13.61 -11.99
C ALA A 109 -3.15 14.58 -12.22
N ILE A 110 -1.91 14.07 -12.22
CA ILE A 110 -0.71 14.86 -12.46
C ILE A 110 -0.51 15.09 -13.97
N GLY A 111 -0.60 14.05 -14.80
CA GLY A 111 -0.40 14.15 -16.25
C GLY A 111 -1.43 15.00 -16.97
N SER A 112 -2.62 15.22 -16.38
CA SER A 112 -3.63 16.13 -16.94
C SER A 112 -3.41 17.61 -16.57
N ARG A 113 -2.35 17.95 -15.83
CA ARG A 113 -2.16 19.31 -15.30
C ARG A 113 -1.70 20.32 -16.35
N CYS A 114 -0.88 19.89 -17.29
CA CYS A 114 -0.48 20.69 -18.43
C CYS A 114 -0.80 19.89 -19.70
N ARG A 115 -1.80 20.31 -20.48
CA ARG A 115 -2.20 19.57 -21.69
C ARG A 115 -1.14 19.59 -22.78
N ALA A 116 -0.45 20.72 -22.94
CA ALA A 116 0.64 20.86 -23.91
C ALA A 116 1.89 20.06 -23.49
N HIS A 117 2.11 19.88 -22.19
CA HIS A 117 3.32 19.29 -21.62
C HIS A 117 2.98 18.32 -20.50
N ALA A 118 2.27 17.25 -20.82
CA ALA A 118 1.79 16.28 -19.83
C ALA A 118 2.97 15.62 -19.09
N PRO A 119 3.15 15.89 -17.77
CA PRO A 119 4.21 15.24 -17.00
C PRO A 119 3.89 13.77 -16.73
N LEU A 120 4.88 12.90 -16.85
CA LEU A 120 4.83 11.54 -16.32
C LEU A 120 5.44 11.50 -14.90
N PRO A 121 4.64 11.38 -13.83
CA PRO A 121 5.16 11.33 -12.47
C PRO A 121 5.74 9.96 -12.11
N GLY A 122 6.69 9.97 -11.17
CA GLY A 122 7.04 8.77 -10.40
C GLY A 122 5.97 8.48 -9.34
N VAL A 123 5.57 7.22 -9.18
CA VAL A 123 4.53 6.80 -8.24
C VAL A 123 4.89 5.47 -7.57
N MET A 124 4.84 5.44 -6.24
CA MET A 124 4.90 4.23 -5.42
C MET A 124 3.60 4.11 -4.62
N ALA A 125 2.93 2.96 -4.70
CA ALA A 125 1.64 2.72 -4.06
C ALA A 125 1.71 1.47 -3.17
N THR A 126 1.40 1.64 -1.88
CA THR A 126 1.42 0.57 -0.86
C THR A 126 0.05 0.45 -0.22
N VAL A 127 -0.49 -0.78 -0.16
CA VAL A 127 -1.81 -1.05 0.41
C VAL A 127 -1.68 -1.46 1.87
N HIS A 128 -2.44 -0.79 2.74
CA HIS A 128 -2.61 -1.14 4.13
C HIS A 128 -4.02 -1.68 4.34
N THR A 129 -4.16 -2.75 5.15
CA THR A 129 -5.46 -3.41 5.39
C THR A 129 -6.03 -3.19 6.78
N PHE A 130 -5.33 -2.44 7.63
CA PHE A 130 -5.74 -2.14 9.00
C PHE A 130 -5.67 -0.64 9.28
N GLY A 131 -6.65 -0.12 10.00
CA GLY A 131 -6.65 1.24 10.54
C GLY A 131 -5.78 1.35 11.80
N ARG A 132 -5.71 2.55 12.37
CA ARG A 132 -5.00 2.80 13.64
C ARG A 132 -5.56 1.97 14.81
N ASP A 133 -6.87 1.76 14.80
CA ASP A 133 -7.62 0.95 15.75
C ASP A 133 -7.57 -0.56 15.44
N LEU A 134 -6.71 -0.98 14.50
CA LEU A 134 -6.62 -2.36 13.98
C LEU A 134 -7.92 -2.88 13.35
N SER A 135 -8.90 -2.02 13.09
CA SER A 135 -10.08 -2.38 12.32
C SER A 135 -9.69 -2.66 10.87
N PHE A 136 -10.44 -3.55 10.22
CA PHE A 136 -10.19 -3.86 8.81
C PHE A 136 -10.56 -2.67 7.91
N HIS A 137 -9.56 -1.87 7.60
CA HIS A 137 -9.71 -0.60 6.92
C HIS A 137 -8.68 -0.50 5.78
N ILE A 138 -9.14 -0.84 4.57
CA ILE A 138 -8.27 -0.84 3.40
C ILE A 138 -8.06 0.58 2.91
N HIS A 139 -6.79 0.97 2.79
CA HIS A 139 -6.38 2.24 2.22
C HIS A 139 -5.02 2.09 1.52
N VAL A 140 -4.72 3.01 0.61
CA VAL A 140 -3.46 3.03 -0.15
C VAL A 140 -2.68 4.28 0.20
N HIS A 141 -1.45 4.10 0.65
CA HIS A 141 -0.46 5.15 0.74
C HIS A 141 0.23 5.28 -0.61
N VAL A 142 0.22 6.48 -1.17
CA VAL A 142 0.87 6.77 -2.44
C VAL A 142 1.91 7.86 -2.22
N LEU A 143 3.17 7.54 -2.48
CA LEU A 143 4.24 8.51 -2.61
C LEU A 143 4.39 8.84 -4.10
N CYS A 144 4.29 10.11 -4.47
CA CYS A 144 4.41 10.55 -5.85
C CYS A 144 5.29 11.78 -5.97
N THR A 145 5.91 11.97 -7.12
CA THR A 145 6.68 13.19 -7.40
C THR A 145 5.76 14.39 -7.60
N GLN A 146 6.18 15.58 -7.15
CA GLN A 146 5.48 16.85 -7.37
C GLN A 146 5.78 17.42 -8.76
N GLY A 147 5.43 16.65 -9.78
CA GLY A 147 5.81 16.88 -11.16
C GLY A 147 6.15 15.57 -11.85
N GLY A 148 6.66 15.68 -13.07
CA GLY A 148 7.07 14.52 -13.85
C GLY A 148 7.88 14.89 -15.06
N LEU A 149 8.45 13.87 -15.69
CA LEU A 149 9.23 14.04 -16.91
C LEU A 149 8.28 14.16 -18.11
N ARG A 150 8.49 15.18 -18.94
CA ARG A 150 7.80 15.34 -20.23
C ARG A 150 8.44 14.43 -21.29
N THR A 151 7.80 14.33 -22.46
CA THR A 151 8.32 13.54 -23.59
C THR A 151 9.62 14.10 -24.19
N ASP A 152 9.91 15.37 -23.98
CA ASP A 152 11.17 16.03 -24.37
C ASP A 152 12.22 16.00 -23.25
N ASN A 153 12.05 15.14 -22.25
CA ASN A 153 12.94 14.98 -21.10
C ASN A 153 13.10 16.22 -20.21
N VAL A 154 12.20 17.20 -20.34
CA VAL A 154 12.17 18.36 -19.44
C VAL A 154 11.32 18.04 -18.22
N TRP A 155 11.83 18.36 -17.02
CA TRP A 155 11.06 18.22 -15.79
C TRP A 155 9.97 19.29 -15.70
N GLN A 156 8.71 18.87 -15.55
CA GLN A 156 7.59 19.76 -15.36
C GLN A 156 7.07 19.67 -13.92
N PRO A 157 7.29 20.70 -13.08
CA PRO A 157 6.80 20.71 -11.71
C PRO A 157 5.28 20.82 -11.66
N VAL A 158 4.68 20.18 -10.64
CA VAL A 158 3.26 20.27 -10.33
C VAL A 158 3.10 20.50 -8.84
N THR A 159 2.58 21.68 -8.47
CA THR A 159 2.39 22.10 -7.07
C THR A 159 0.96 21.90 -6.58
N LEU A 160 -0.01 21.89 -7.50
CA LEU A 160 -1.43 21.84 -7.18
C LEU A 160 -1.96 20.40 -7.12
N PHE A 161 -2.67 20.03 -6.05
CA PHE A 161 -3.28 18.71 -5.87
C PHE A 161 -4.77 18.81 -5.46
N PRO A 162 -5.70 19.08 -6.41
CA PRO A 162 -7.10 19.34 -6.11
C PRO A 162 -7.78 18.06 -5.65
N ALA A 163 -8.20 18.02 -4.38
CA ALA A 163 -8.80 16.82 -3.78
C ALA A 163 -9.96 16.26 -4.62
N THR A 164 -10.85 17.12 -5.14
CA THR A 164 -12.00 16.71 -5.97
C THR A 164 -11.59 15.91 -7.20
N GLN A 165 -10.50 16.29 -7.88
CA GLN A 165 -10.00 15.55 -9.05
C GLN A 165 -9.53 14.15 -8.64
N TYR A 166 -8.73 14.05 -7.58
CA TYR A 166 -8.23 12.78 -7.07
C TYR A 166 -9.37 11.87 -6.59
N ARG A 167 -10.37 12.41 -5.89
CA ARG A 167 -11.54 11.66 -5.41
C ARG A 167 -12.33 11.03 -6.55
N ARG A 168 -12.57 11.79 -7.63
CA ARG A 168 -13.28 11.30 -8.83
C ARG A 168 -12.45 10.28 -9.61
N LEU A 169 -11.16 10.52 -9.81
CA LEU A 169 -10.27 9.57 -10.51
C LEU A 169 -10.10 8.28 -9.71
N TRP A 170 -9.99 8.38 -8.39
CA TRP A 170 -9.93 7.23 -7.50
C TRP A 170 -11.18 6.35 -7.62
N GLN A 171 -12.36 6.97 -7.53
CA GLN A 171 -13.63 6.28 -7.75
C GLN A 171 -13.67 5.62 -9.13
N TYR A 172 -13.32 6.35 -10.19
CA TYR A 172 -13.33 5.84 -11.55
C TYR A 172 -12.44 4.61 -11.72
N TYR A 173 -11.15 4.72 -11.40
CA TYR A 173 -10.20 3.63 -11.63
C TYR A 173 -10.46 2.42 -10.73
N LEU A 174 -10.82 2.64 -9.46
CA LEU A 174 -11.13 1.56 -8.55
C LEU A 174 -12.34 0.76 -9.06
N LEU A 175 -13.45 1.43 -9.37
CA LEU A 175 -14.66 0.76 -9.83
C LEU A 175 -14.48 0.13 -11.21
N LYS A 176 -13.74 0.78 -12.12
CA LYS A 176 -13.41 0.22 -13.44
C LYS A 176 -12.66 -1.09 -13.33
N TYR A 177 -11.60 -1.14 -12.52
CA TYR A 177 -10.79 -2.34 -12.41
C TYR A 177 -11.46 -3.44 -11.60
N LEU A 178 -12.19 -3.10 -10.53
CA LEU A 178 -12.99 -4.08 -9.79
C LEU A 178 -14.09 -4.69 -10.66
N ARG A 179 -14.79 -3.88 -11.48
CA ARG A 179 -15.82 -4.39 -12.41
C ARG A 179 -15.23 -5.37 -13.41
N LYS A 180 -14.01 -5.12 -13.90
CA LYS A 180 -13.31 -6.03 -14.81
C LYS A 180 -12.91 -7.35 -14.11
N ALA A 181 -12.36 -7.26 -12.90
CA ALA A 181 -11.90 -8.43 -12.16
C ALA A 181 -13.04 -9.29 -11.62
N LEU A 182 -14.17 -8.67 -11.25
CA LEU A 182 -15.33 -9.31 -10.64
C LEU A 182 -16.50 -9.44 -11.63
N LYS A 183 -16.20 -9.61 -12.92
CA LYS A 183 -17.23 -9.65 -13.99
C LYS A 183 -18.29 -10.73 -13.77
N ALA A 184 -17.90 -11.89 -13.25
CA ALA A 184 -18.79 -13.02 -12.99
C ALA A 184 -19.58 -12.89 -11.69
N ASP A 185 -19.12 -12.05 -10.75
CA ASP A 185 -19.74 -11.90 -9.44
C ASP A 185 -20.93 -10.92 -9.51
N ARG A 186 -22.15 -11.46 -9.39
CA ARG A 186 -23.40 -10.68 -9.41
C ARG A 186 -23.50 -9.72 -8.22
N ARG A 187 -23.06 -10.13 -7.03
CA ARG A 187 -23.08 -9.30 -5.81
C ARG A 187 -22.13 -8.13 -5.96
N ALA A 188 -20.91 -8.37 -6.42
CA ALA A 188 -19.93 -7.31 -6.67
C ALA A 188 -20.43 -6.31 -7.71
N ARG A 189 -21.01 -6.78 -8.84
CA ARG A 189 -21.57 -5.89 -9.86
C ARG A 189 -22.68 -4.98 -9.32
N TRP A 190 -23.58 -5.52 -8.50
CA TRP A 190 -24.65 -4.75 -7.88
C TRP A 190 -24.12 -3.72 -6.88
N ILE A 191 -23.13 -4.08 -6.04
CA ILE A 191 -22.47 -3.12 -5.13
C ILE A 191 -21.83 -2.00 -5.94
N ILE A 192 -20.98 -2.34 -6.92
CA ILE A 192 -20.24 -1.38 -7.76
C ILE A 192 -21.18 -0.44 -8.51
N GLY A 193 -22.31 -0.95 -9.03
CA GLY A 193 -23.27 -0.17 -9.81
C GLY A 193 -23.90 1.00 -9.06
N ARG A 194 -24.05 0.89 -7.73
CA ARG A 194 -24.71 1.92 -6.90
C ARG A 194 -23.74 2.96 -6.32
N LEU A 195 -22.43 2.71 -6.37
CA LEU A 195 -21.44 3.55 -5.69
C LEU A 195 -21.24 4.92 -6.36
N TYR A 196 -21.56 5.08 -7.64
CA TYR A 196 -21.55 6.41 -8.27
C TYR A 196 -22.66 7.31 -7.71
N ASN A 197 -23.86 6.76 -7.51
CA ASN A 197 -24.99 7.50 -6.92
C ASN A 197 -24.74 7.82 -5.45
N LYS A 198 -24.17 6.87 -4.70
CA LYS A 198 -23.86 7.07 -3.27
C LYS A 198 -22.73 8.08 -3.02
N TYR A 199 -21.75 8.14 -3.92
CA TYR A 199 -20.58 9.00 -3.78
C TYR A 199 -20.46 9.96 -4.99
N PRO A 200 -21.34 10.97 -5.12
CA PRO A 200 -21.36 11.86 -6.28
C PRO A 200 -20.08 12.71 -6.40
N ASN A 201 -19.37 12.92 -5.29
CA ASN A 201 -18.14 13.71 -5.21
C ASN A 201 -16.87 12.86 -5.23
N GLY A 202 -16.97 11.58 -5.56
CA GLY A 202 -15.84 10.65 -5.54
C GLY A 202 -15.52 10.06 -4.17
N PHE A 203 -14.57 9.14 -4.16
CA PHE A 203 -14.13 8.43 -2.96
C PHE A 203 -13.05 9.22 -2.21
N VAL A 204 -12.97 9.08 -0.89
CA VAL A 204 -12.07 9.86 -0.05
C VAL A 204 -10.61 9.69 -0.43
N VAL A 205 -9.94 10.83 -0.65
CA VAL A 205 -8.49 10.95 -0.83
C VAL A 205 -7.98 12.11 0.03
N ASN A 206 -6.96 11.86 0.84
CA ASN A 206 -6.21 12.91 1.55
C ASN A 206 -4.97 13.28 0.72
N VAL A 207 -4.80 14.58 0.45
CA VAL A 207 -3.75 15.14 -0.41
C VAL A 207 -2.82 16.12 0.32
N MET A 208 -3.00 16.28 1.64
CA MET A 208 -2.42 17.37 2.42
C MET A 208 -1.03 17.09 3.01
N SER A 209 -0.50 15.87 2.92
CA SER A 209 0.81 15.54 3.49
C SER A 209 1.96 15.89 2.53
N GLN A 210 2.72 16.93 2.87
CA GLN A 210 4.00 17.25 2.25
C GLN A 210 5.13 16.71 3.15
N TYR A 211 6.10 16.03 2.56
CA TYR A 211 7.35 15.69 3.24
C TYR A 211 8.43 16.56 2.58
N SER A 212 9.03 17.44 3.39
CA SER A 212 10.15 18.30 3.05
C SER A 212 11.42 17.50 2.84
#